data_AF-A0A842HBK7-F1
#
_entry.id   AF-A0A842HBK7-F1
#
_cell.length_a   1.000
_cell.length_b   1.000
_cell.length_c   1.000
_cell.angle_alpha   90.00
_cell.angle_beta   90.00
_cell.angle_gamma   90.00
#
_symmetry.space_group_name_H-M   'P 1'
#
loop_
_entity.id
_entity.type
_entity.pdbx_description
1 polymer ?
#
loop_
_entity_poly.entity_id
_entity_poly.type
_entity_poly.pdbx_seq_one_letter_code
_entity_poly.pdbx_strand_id
1 'polypeptide(L)'
;MSSSTINSYEDLDKVIAKAFPDADIRSRAIALLGKYGTEDFHREISRVRAAIIKVAQADVEKLQGFVDIACSDYRDLLVMAEYEQQSRNYSLKKNDPQKHQRLVEKDEREYSDWVKKMTE
;
A
#
# COMPACT_ATOMS: atom_id res chain seq x y z
N MET A 1 -10.58 5.45 -16.35
CA MET A 1 -9.39 6.07 -15.74
C MET A 1 -8.44 4.94 -15.41
N SER A 2 -7.22 4.94 -15.95
CA SER A 2 -6.22 3.93 -15.57
C SER A 2 -5.91 4.12 -14.09
N SER A 3 -6.11 3.08 -13.29
CA SER A 3 -5.80 3.11 -11.86
C SER A 3 -4.29 3.26 -11.69
N SER A 4 -3.85 4.38 -11.12
CA SER A 4 -2.43 4.66 -10.83
C SER A 4 -1.97 3.70 -9.73
N THR A 5 -1.33 2.60 -10.11
CA THR A 5 -0.82 1.57 -9.20
C THR A 5 0.70 1.48 -9.31
N ILE A 6 1.40 1.28 -8.19
CA ILE A 6 2.86 1.09 -8.16
C ILE A 6 3.20 -0.31 -8.68
N ASN A 7 3.54 -0.43 -9.95
CA ASN A 7 3.81 -1.72 -10.61
C ASN A 7 5.27 -1.91 -11.04
N SER A 8 6.11 -0.88 -10.91
CA SER A 8 7.52 -0.91 -11.30
C SER A 8 8.44 -0.78 -10.08
N TYR A 9 9.68 -1.26 -10.19
CA TYR A 9 10.70 -0.99 -9.18
C TYR A 9 11.12 0.48 -9.16
N GLU A 10 11.10 1.16 -10.31
CA GLU A 10 11.42 2.58 -10.41
C GLU A 10 10.44 3.45 -9.59
N ASP A 11 9.14 3.17 -9.68
CA ASP A 11 8.14 3.89 -8.89
C ASP A 11 8.25 3.55 -7.41
N LEU A 12 8.56 2.29 -7.07
CA LEU A 12 8.83 1.89 -5.69
C LEU A 12 10.05 2.64 -5.12
N ASP A 13 11.12 2.79 -5.90
CA ASP A 13 12.32 3.51 -5.47
C ASP A 13 12.02 4.98 -5.18
N LYS A 14 11.20 5.63 -6.02
CA LYS A 14 10.70 7.00 -5.78
C LYS A 14 9.89 7.06 -4.47
N VAL A 15 8.98 6.11 -4.26
CA VAL A 15 8.17 6.02 -3.03
C VAL A 15 9.08 5.87 -1.79
N ILE A 16 10.06 4.96 -1.83
CA ILE A 16 10.99 4.73 -0.72
C ILE A 16 11.83 5.99 -0.45
N ALA A 17 12.39 6.62 -1.49
CA ALA A 17 13.19 7.82 -1.35
C ALA A 17 12.39 8.98 -0.73
N LYS A 18 11.12 9.13 -1.12
CA LYS A 18 10.24 10.20 -0.63
C LYS A 18 9.70 9.92 0.78
N ALA A 19 9.41 8.67 1.11
CA ALA A 19 8.97 8.26 2.45
C ALA A 19 10.09 8.35 3.49
N PHE A 20 11.32 8.03 3.09
CA PHE A 20 12.48 7.97 3.97
C PHE A 20 13.63 8.82 3.40
N PRO A 21 13.63 10.15 3.60
CA PRO A 21 14.66 11.03 3.08
C PRO A 21 16.02 10.83 3.76
N ASP A 22 16.02 10.46 5.03
CA ASP A 22 17.23 10.10 5.78
C ASP A 22 17.83 8.77 5.27
N ALA A 23 19.14 8.74 5.04
CA ALA A 23 19.80 7.61 4.40
C ALA A 23 19.86 6.36 5.29
N ASP A 24 20.06 6.52 6.60
CA ASP A 24 20.16 5.40 7.54
C ASP A 24 18.78 4.77 7.75
N ILE A 25 17.75 5.61 7.92
CA ILE A 25 16.35 5.16 8.01
C ILE A 25 15.93 4.48 6.70
N ARG A 26 16.29 5.05 5.54
CA ARG A 26 15.96 4.48 4.24
C ARG A 26 16.60 3.12 4.03
N SER A 27 17.87 2.97 4.40
CA SER A 27 18.57 1.67 4.34
C SER A 27 17.86 0.62 5.17
N ARG A 28 17.45 0.97 6.41
CA ARG A 28 16.67 0.08 7.28
C ARG A 28 15.30 -0.26 6.67
N ALA A 29 14.60 0.71 6.11
CA ALA A 29 13.31 0.49 5.45
C ALA A 29 13.44 -0.46 4.26
N ILE A 30 14.45 -0.28 3.40
CA ILE A 30 14.74 -1.16 2.26
C ILE A 30 14.97 -2.60 2.74
N ALA A 31 15.77 -2.79 3.81
CA ALA A 31 16.03 -4.11 4.37
C ALA A 31 14.75 -4.78 4.91
N LEU A 32 13.88 -4.03 5.59
CA LEU A 32 12.61 -4.54 6.11
C LEU A 32 11.64 -4.91 4.98
N LEU A 33 11.44 -4.03 4.01
CA LEU A 33 10.60 -4.26 2.84
C LEU A 33 11.12 -5.44 1.99
N GLY A 34 12.43 -5.62 1.96
CA GLY A 34 13.13 -6.71 1.29
C GLY A 34 12.69 -8.11 1.71
N LYS A 35 12.13 -8.25 2.92
CA LYS A 35 11.63 -9.54 3.45
C LYS A 35 10.36 -10.03 2.73
N TYR A 36 9.57 -9.13 2.14
CA TYR A 36 8.45 -9.53 1.29
C TYR A 36 8.93 -9.71 -0.16
N GLY A 37 8.49 -10.77 -0.84
CA GLY A 37 8.94 -11.14 -2.18
C GLY A 37 10.06 -12.19 -2.24
N THR A 38 10.38 -12.85 -1.12
CA THR A 38 11.38 -13.95 -1.06
C THR A 38 10.81 -15.34 -1.33
N GLU A 39 9.51 -15.53 -1.10
CA GLU A 39 8.80 -16.79 -1.33
C GLU A 39 8.15 -16.85 -2.72
N ASP A 40 8.07 -18.04 -3.32
CA ASP A 40 7.54 -18.25 -4.69
C ASP A 40 6.07 -17.86 -4.87
N PHE A 41 5.31 -17.85 -3.76
CA PHE A 41 3.90 -17.45 -3.73
C PHE A 41 3.70 -15.94 -3.51
N HIS A 42 4.74 -15.19 -3.16
CA HIS A 42 4.63 -13.74 -3.09
C HIS A 42 4.43 -13.15 -4.49
N ARG A 43 3.46 -12.25 -4.60
CA ARG A 43 3.09 -11.57 -5.85
C ARG A 43 3.16 -10.07 -5.68
N GLU A 44 3.18 -9.37 -6.81
CA GLU A 44 3.00 -7.91 -6.87
C GLU A 44 3.98 -7.14 -5.96
N ILE A 45 5.27 -7.55 -6.00
CA ILE A 45 6.30 -7.12 -5.04
C ILE A 45 6.33 -5.59 -4.86
N SER A 46 6.35 -4.83 -5.95
CA SER A 46 6.37 -3.36 -5.89
C SER A 46 5.11 -2.77 -5.26
N ARG A 47 3.94 -3.27 -5.66
CA ARG A 47 2.63 -2.83 -5.13
C ARG A 47 2.51 -3.10 -3.64
N VAL A 48 2.86 -4.32 -3.22
CA VAL A 48 2.78 -4.73 -1.81
C VAL A 48 3.77 -3.95 -0.95
N ARG A 49 5.03 -3.80 -1.38
CA ARG A 49 6.02 -3.01 -0.63
C ARG A 49 5.59 -1.54 -0.50
N ALA A 50 5.01 -0.94 -1.55
CA ALA A 50 4.44 0.40 -1.47
C ALA A 50 3.22 0.46 -0.51
N ALA A 51 2.35 -0.55 -0.53
CA ALA A 51 1.24 -0.67 0.40
C ALA A 51 1.71 -0.74 1.86
N ILE A 52 2.79 -1.47 2.16
CA ILE A 52 3.41 -1.53 3.49
C ILE A 52 3.78 -0.11 3.95
N ILE A 53 4.46 0.66 3.09
CA ILE A 53 4.86 2.05 3.39
C ILE A 53 3.63 2.94 3.66
N LYS A 54 2.58 2.82 2.83
CA LYS A 54 1.35 3.61 2.98
C LYS A 54 0.67 3.32 4.32
N VAL A 55 0.44 2.05 4.64
CA VAL A 55 -0.29 1.66 5.86
C VAL A 55 0.55 1.94 7.11
N ALA A 56 1.88 1.81 7.02
CA ALA A 56 2.80 2.25 8.07
C ALA A 56 2.91 3.76 8.22
N GLN A 57 2.37 4.56 7.29
CA GLN A 57 2.48 6.03 7.27
C GLN A 57 3.95 6.51 7.27
N ALA A 58 4.83 5.80 6.53
CA ALA A 58 6.27 6.06 6.50
C ALA A 58 6.96 5.99 7.89
N ASP A 59 6.39 5.24 8.83
CA ASP A 59 6.99 4.97 10.14
C ASP A 59 7.81 3.68 10.08
N VAL A 60 9.14 3.80 10.11
CA VAL A 60 10.07 2.66 9.99
C VAL A 60 9.87 1.62 11.09
N GLU A 61 9.43 2.03 12.28
CA GLU A 61 9.22 1.13 13.42
C GLU A 61 7.98 0.25 13.21
N LYS A 62 7.02 0.70 12.42
CA LYS A 62 5.79 -0.06 12.11
C LYS A 62 5.96 -1.02 10.93
N LEU A 63 6.98 -0.84 10.09
CA LEU A 63 7.14 -1.63 8.86
C LEU A 63 7.17 -3.13 9.13
N GLN A 64 7.85 -3.59 10.19
CA GLN A 64 7.98 -5.02 10.47
C GLN A 64 6.60 -5.69 10.66
N GLY A 65 5.69 -5.07 11.42
CA GLY A 65 4.36 -5.66 11.64
C GLY A 65 3.55 -5.78 10.35
N PHE A 66 3.66 -4.80 9.44
CA PHE A 66 2.97 -4.86 8.15
C PHE A 66 3.65 -5.78 7.14
N VAL A 67 4.97 -5.96 7.21
CA VAL A 67 5.69 -7.01 6.48
C VAL A 67 5.18 -8.38 6.91
N ASP A 68 5.01 -8.62 8.20
CA ASP A 68 4.53 -9.90 8.72
C ASP A 68 3.09 -10.20 8.24
N ILE A 69 2.23 -9.19 8.21
CA ILE A 69 0.88 -9.30 7.62
C ILE A 69 0.98 -9.64 6.12
N ALA A 70 1.85 -8.95 5.38
CA ALA A 70 2.01 -9.17 3.94
C ALA A 70 2.50 -10.60 3.62
N CYS A 71 3.44 -11.12 4.42
CA CYS A 71 3.95 -12.48 4.27
C CYS A 71 2.90 -13.54 4.62
N SER A 72 1.98 -13.24 5.54
CA SER A 72 0.85 -14.14 5.86
C SER A 72 -0.22 -14.13 4.76
N ASP A 73 -0.72 -12.95 4.39
CA ASP A 73 -1.62 -12.75 3.26
C ASP A 73 -1.52 -11.32 2.75
N TYR A 74 -0.83 -11.14 1.61
CA TYR A 74 -0.62 -9.82 1.04
C TYR A 74 -1.92 -9.11 0.62
N ARG A 75 -3.01 -9.86 0.41
CA ARG A 75 -4.29 -9.28 -0.02
C ARG A 75 -4.94 -8.47 1.09
N ASP A 76 -4.79 -8.89 2.35
CA ASP A 76 -5.28 -8.13 3.49
C ASP A 76 -4.56 -6.79 3.60
N LEU A 77 -3.25 -6.78 3.32
CA LEU A 77 -2.49 -5.54 3.26
C LEU A 77 -2.97 -4.63 2.13
N LEU A 78 -3.20 -5.16 0.93
CA LEU A 78 -3.75 -4.38 -0.18
C LEU A 78 -5.13 -3.81 0.15
N VAL A 79 -5.98 -4.56 0.85
CA VAL A 79 -7.28 -4.06 1.33
C VAL A 79 -7.11 -2.89 2.31
N MET A 80 -6.19 -3.00 3.26
CA MET A 80 -5.88 -1.90 4.18
C MET A 80 -5.31 -0.66 3.47
N ALA A 81 -4.53 -0.86 2.41
CA ALA A 81 -3.89 0.22 1.69
C ALA A 81 -4.81 0.91 0.67
N GLU A 82 -5.61 0.15 -0.07
CA GLU A 82 -6.30 0.63 -1.27
C GLU A 82 -7.82 0.69 -1.14
N TYR A 83 -8.39 -0.03 -0.16
CA TYR A 83 -9.83 -0.23 -0.04
C TYR A 83 -10.34 0.01 1.40
N GLU A 84 -9.69 0.91 2.15
CA GLU A 84 -9.90 1.10 3.59
C GLU A 84 -11.37 1.44 3.93
N GLN A 85 -11.97 2.39 3.22
CA GLN A 85 -13.32 2.85 3.53
C GLN A 85 -14.37 1.81 3.15
N GLN A 86 -14.28 1.25 1.93
CA GLN A 86 -15.27 0.29 1.44
C GLN A 86 -15.21 -1.04 2.20
N SER A 87 -14.01 -1.52 2.58
CA SER A 87 -13.84 -2.77 3.32
C SER A 87 -14.42 -2.69 4.73
N ARG A 88 -14.18 -1.58 5.44
CA ARG A 88 -14.78 -1.32 6.77
C ARG A 88 -16.31 -1.20 6.73
N ASN A 89 -16.87 -0.86 5.57
CA ASN A 89 -18.29 -0.62 5.39
C ASN A 89 -18.94 -1.62 4.41
N TYR A 90 -18.43 -2.85 4.36
CA TYR A 90 -18.85 -3.86 3.39
C TYR A 90 -20.37 -4.11 3.37
N SER A 91 -21.05 -4.01 4.52
CA SER A 91 -22.51 -4.18 4.62
C SER A 91 -23.31 -3.18 3.78
N LEU A 92 -22.75 -1.98 3.52
CA LEU A 92 -23.37 -0.97 2.66
C LEU A 92 -23.50 -1.46 1.22
N LYS A 93 -22.65 -2.38 0.76
CA LYS A 93 -22.76 -2.95 -0.60
C LYS A 93 -24.16 -3.49 -0.89
N LYS A 94 -24.81 -4.06 0.14
CA LYS A 94 -26.18 -4.56 0.08
C LYS A 94 -27.20 -3.52 0.54
N ASN A 95 -26.91 -2.84 1.66
CA ASN A 95 -27.91 -2.05 2.37
C ASN A 95 -28.06 -0.62 1.83
N ASP A 96 -27.01 -0.06 1.23
CA ASP A 96 -27.00 1.26 0.62
C ASP A 96 -25.92 1.31 -0.49
N PRO A 97 -26.23 0.72 -1.67
CA PRO A 97 -25.25 0.59 -2.76
C PRO A 97 -24.73 1.94 -3.26
N GLN A 98 -25.54 3.00 -3.19
CA GLN A 98 -25.11 4.34 -3.59
C GLN A 98 -24.06 4.90 -2.63
N LYS A 99 -24.26 4.75 -1.32
CA LYS A 99 -23.25 5.15 -0.32
C LYS A 99 -22.00 4.29 -0.43
N HIS A 100 -22.13 2.98 -0.65
CA HIS A 100 -20.98 2.11 -0.92
C HIS A 100 -20.18 2.59 -2.13
N GLN A 101 -20.84 2.90 -3.24
CA GLN A 101 -20.18 3.40 -4.45
C GLN A 101 -19.38 4.69 -4.19
N ARG A 102 -19.90 5.62 -3.38
CA ARG A 102 -19.15 6.83 -2.96
C ARG A 102 -17.90 6.51 -2.14
N LEU A 103 -17.89 5.43 -1.36
CA LEU A 103 -16.70 4.99 -0.62
C LEU A 103 -15.67 4.38 -1.57
N VAL A 104 -16.10 3.60 -2.57
CA VAL A 104 -15.21 3.08 -3.63
C VAL A 104 -14.51 4.22 -4.35
N GLU A 105 -15.26 5.19 -4.83
CA GLU A 105 -14.72 6.38 -5.52
C GLU A 105 -13.80 7.22 -4.62
N LYS A 106 -14.06 7.21 -3.31
CA LYS A 106 -13.22 7.89 -2.33
C LYS A 106 -11.89 7.17 -2.15
N ASP A 107 -11.92 5.85 -1.93
CA ASP A 107 -10.72 5.02 -1.81
C ASP A 107 -9.84 5.13 -3.07
N GLU A 108 -10.44 5.01 -4.26
CA GLU A 108 -9.73 5.12 -5.55
C GLU A 108 -9.03 6.47 -5.72
N ARG A 109 -9.71 7.56 -5.35
CA ARG A 109 -9.15 8.91 -5.41
C ARG A 109 -8.04 9.10 -4.39
N GLU A 110 -8.27 8.74 -3.12
CA GLU A 110 -7.27 8.87 -2.06
C GLU A 110 -6.01 8.06 -2.36
N TYR A 111 -6.16 6.86 -2.91
CA TYR A 111 -5.02 6.05 -3.34
C TYR A 111 -4.31 6.63 -4.56
N SER A 112 -5.04 7.07 -5.58
CA SER A 112 -4.44 7.68 -6.77
C SER A 112 -3.69 8.97 -6.44
N ASP A 113 -4.24 9.82 -5.58
CA ASP A 113 -3.60 11.04 -5.10
C ASP A 113 -2.34 10.72 -4.30
N TRP A 114 -2.38 9.68 -3.46
CA TRP A 114 -1.20 9.21 -2.75
C TRP A 114 -0.12 8.69 -3.70
N VAL A 115 -0.46 7.85 -4.68
CA VAL A 115 0.50 7.34 -5.67
C VAL A 115 1.14 8.50 -6.42
N LYS A 116 0.33 9.43 -6.95
CA LYS A 116 0.81 10.63 -7.63
C LYS A 116 1.76 11.44 -6.76
N LYS A 117 1.36 11.70 -5.51
CA LYS A 117 2.19 12.40 -4.53
C LYS A 117 3.51 11.67 -4.28
N MET A 118 3.58 10.35 -4.37
CA MET A 118 4.79 9.61 -4.07
C MET A 118 5.73 9.41 -5.27
N THR A 119 5.20 9.44 -6.49
CA THR A 119 5.97 9.16 -7.72
C THR A 119 6.31 10.39 -8.57
N GLU A 120 5.60 11.50 -8.39
CA GLU A 120 5.91 12.81 -8.99
C GLU A 120 6.71 13.69 -8.02
#